data_AF-A0A3G2TER5-F1
#
_entry.id   AF-A0A3G2TER5-F1
#
_cell.length_a   1.000
_cell.length_b   1.000
_cell.length_c   1.000
_cell.angle_alpha   90.00
_cell.angle_beta   90.00
_cell.angle_gamma   90.00
#
_symmetry.space_group_name_H-M   'P 1'
#
loop_
_entity.id
_entity.type
_entity.pdbx_description
1 polymer ?
#
loop_
_entity_poly.entity_id
_entity_poly.type
_entity_poly.pdbx_seq_one_letter_code
_entity_poly.pdbx_strand_id
1 'polypeptide(L)'
;MRTLVYILCILAVISCNDEKEKSLELREQHLLEKEKAFATKEIEYEKLMALRDSLENETIAPVVEENFPEEILGSWSGKMICTETSCAEHVVGDQRTDSWEFTPDGLKMVNKTGGERLFTGKISGNELVLASDISSNTTNTSEIVLSLTDLQTGRLKGTRSLTGKNDCIARFSVELEKVKK
;
A
#
# COMPACT_ATOMS: atom_id res chain seq x y z
N MET A 1 -42.81 2.67 -80.99
CA MET A 1 -41.67 1.75 -80.70
C MET A 1 -40.40 2.51 -80.30
N ARG A 2 -39.99 3.57 -81.00
CA ARG A 2 -38.83 4.41 -80.62
C ARG A 2 -38.92 5.07 -79.23
N THR A 3 -40.08 5.58 -78.83
CA THR A 3 -40.28 6.25 -77.52
C THR A 3 -40.18 5.29 -76.33
N LEU A 4 -40.66 4.06 -76.46
CA LEU A 4 -40.56 3.01 -75.42
C LEU A 4 -39.11 2.60 -75.14
N VAL A 5 -38.24 2.59 -76.16
CA VAL A 5 -36.81 2.27 -76.01
C VAL A 5 -36.08 3.39 -75.24
N TYR A 6 -36.43 4.64 -75.48
CA TYR A 6 -35.86 5.78 -74.73
C TYR A 6 -36.28 5.75 -73.26
N ILE A 7 -37.54 5.42 -72.97
CA ILE A 7 -38.05 5.33 -71.58
C ILE A 7 -37.39 4.15 -70.83
N LEU A 8 -37.19 3.02 -71.51
CA LEU A 8 -36.47 1.87 -70.95
C LEU A 8 -34.99 2.18 -70.67
N CYS A 9 -34.33 2.95 -71.54
CA CYS A 9 -32.95 3.39 -71.31
C CYS A 9 -32.85 4.34 -70.11
N ILE A 10 -33.79 5.26 -69.93
CA ILE A 10 -33.78 6.21 -68.80
C ILE A 10 -33.96 5.47 -67.46
N LEU A 11 -34.86 4.47 -67.40
CA LEU A 11 -35.06 3.64 -66.21
C LEU A 11 -33.82 2.80 -65.86
N ALA A 12 -33.03 2.36 -66.85
CA ALA A 12 -31.80 1.62 -66.62
C ALA A 12 -30.66 2.47 -66.01
N VAL A 13 -30.62 3.78 -66.29
CA VAL A 13 -29.59 4.67 -65.71
C VAL A 13 -29.88 5.00 -64.24
N ILE A 14 -31.16 5.06 -63.85
CA ILE A 14 -31.57 5.38 -62.46
C ILE A 14 -31.27 4.21 -61.52
N SER A 15 -31.40 2.96 -62.00
CA SER A 15 -31.13 1.75 -61.20
C SER A 15 -29.64 1.49 -60.90
N CYS A 16 -28.71 2.22 -61.54
CA CYS A 16 -27.26 2.03 -61.38
C CYS A 16 -26.64 2.90 -60.25
N ASN A 17 -27.44 3.76 -59.62
CA ASN A 17 -26.95 4.71 -58.61
C ASN A 17 -27.14 4.24 -57.15
N ASP A 18 -28.16 3.42 -56.90
CA ASP A 18 -28.56 2.96 -55.54
C ASP A 18 -27.48 2.14 -54.81
N GLU A 19 -26.71 1.30 -55.52
CA GLU A 19 -25.67 0.48 -54.87
C GLU A 19 -24.48 1.32 -54.40
N LYS A 20 -24.14 2.36 -55.14
CA LYS A 20 -23.06 3.28 -54.75
C LYS A 20 -23.46 4.12 -53.55
N GLU A 21 -24.69 4.62 -53.51
CA GLU A 21 -25.21 5.41 -52.39
C GLU A 21 -25.24 4.59 -51.09
N LYS A 22 -25.73 3.34 -51.15
CA LYS A 22 -25.69 2.41 -50.00
C LYS A 22 -24.26 2.10 -49.54
N SER A 23 -23.32 1.94 -50.48
CA SER A 23 -21.91 1.69 -50.13
C SER A 23 -21.24 2.90 -49.47
N LEU A 24 -21.65 4.11 -49.85
CA LEU A 24 -21.18 5.36 -49.24
C LEU A 24 -21.78 5.54 -47.85
N GLU A 25 -23.08 5.30 -47.68
CA GLU A 25 -23.76 5.39 -46.38
C GLU A 25 -23.16 4.41 -45.36
N LEU A 26 -22.90 3.15 -45.76
CA LEU A 26 -22.22 2.17 -44.91
C LEU A 26 -20.80 2.61 -44.53
N ARG A 27 -20.08 3.24 -45.46
CA ARG A 27 -18.74 3.76 -45.20
C ARG A 27 -18.78 4.94 -44.23
N GLU A 28 -19.74 5.84 -44.37
CA GLU A 28 -19.93 6.99 -43.47
C GLU A 28 -20.30 6.54 -42.06
N GLN A 29 -21.21 5.57 -41.93
CA GLN A 29 -21.56 4.99 -40.62
C GLN A 29 -20.34 4.37 -39.93
N HIS A 30 -19.55 3.59 -40.66
CA HIS A 30 -18.34 2.97 -40.13
C HIS A 30 -17.24 3.98 -39.79
N LEU A 31 -17.12 5.09 -40.53
CA LEU A 31 -16.21 6.19 -40.18
C LEU A 31 -16.66 6.88 -38.89
N LEU A 32 -17.95 7.13 -38.75
CA LEU A 32 -18.54 7.80 -37.58
C LEU A 32 -18.39 6.94 -36.31
N GLU A 33 -18.53 5.63 -36.41
CA GLU A 33 -18.25 4.70 -35.31
C GLU A 33 -16.77 4.74 -34.89
N LYS A 34 -15.86 4.79 -35.86
CA LYS A 34 -14.42 4.92 -35.58
C LYS A 34 -14.08 6.24 -34.92
N GLU A 35 -14.64 7.35 -35.38
CA GLU A 35 -14.43 8.66 -34.77
C GLU A 35 -14.90 8.70 -33.31
N LYS A 36 -16.06 8.10 -33.00
CA LYS A 36 -16.54 7.93 -31.62
C LYS A 36 -15.59 7.06 -30.78
N ALA A 37 -15.08 5.97 -31.35
CA ALA A 37 -14.13 5.11 -30.66
C ALA A 37 -12.79 5.83 -30.39
N PHE A 38 -12.31 6.65 -31.32
CA PHE A 38 -11.11 7.46 -31.10
C PHE A 38 -11.32 8.53 -30.03
N ALA A 39 -12.45 9.23 -30.04
CA ALA A 39 -12.76 10.25 -29.03
C ALA A 39 -12.81 9.67 -27.61
N THR A 40 -13.35 8.45 -27.44
CA THR A 40 -13.37 7.79 -26.12
C THR A 40 -11.96 7.38 -25.67
N LYS A 41 -11.12 6.91 -26.60
CA LYS A 41 -9.72 6.55 -26.31
C LYS A 41 -8.86 7.76 -25.97
N GLU A 42 -9.08 8.89 -26.61
CA GLU A 42 -8.38 10.15 -26.33
C GLU A 42 -8.67 10.65 -24.92
N ILE A 43 -9.95 10.64 -24.51
CA ILE A 43 -10.35 11.00 -23.14
C ILE A 43 -9.72 10.06 -22.09
N GLU A 44 -9.65 8.77 -22.38
CA GLU A 44 -9.02 7.78 -21.49
C GLU A 44 -7.51 8.03 -21.38
N TYR A 45 -6.86 8.35 -22.50
CA TYR A 45 -5.44 8.67 -22.55
C TYR A 45 -5.09 9.95 -21.78
N GLU A 46 -5.89 11.01 -21.93
CA GLU A 46 -5.72 12.25 -21.16
C GLU A 46 -5.86 12.02 -19.65
N LYS A 47 -6.81 11.18 -19.22
CA LYS A 47 -6.95 10.81 -17.79
C LYS A 47 -5.73 10.06 -17.26
N LEU A 48 -5.17 9.14 -18.05
CA LEU A 48 -3.96 8.42 -17.66
C LEU A 48 -2.74 9.33 -17.58
N MET A 49 -2.61 10.29 -18.50
CA MET A 49 -1.57 11.32 -18.43
C MET A 49 -1.75 12.19 -17.18
N ALA A 50 -2.96 12.65 -16.88
CA ALA A 50 -3.22 13.43 -15.67
C ALA A 50 -2.89 12.66 -14.37
N LEU A 51 -3.17 11.35 -14.33
CA LEU A 51 -2.78 10.49 -13.21
C LEU A 51 -1.26 10.34 -13.10
N ARG A 52 -0.56 10.11 -14.22
CA ARG A 52 0.91 10.08 -14.23
C ARG A 52 1.48 11.38 -13.71
N ASP A 53 1.00 12.51 -14.22
CA ASP A 53 1.48 13.83 -13.82
C ASP A 53 1.17 14.10 -12.34
N SER A 54 0.04 13.61 -11.82
CA SER A 54 -0.25 13.64 -10.39
C SER A 54 0.74 12.82 -9.56
N LEU A 55 1.15 11.64 -10.04
CA LEU A 55 2.11 10.78 -9.36
C LEU A 55 3.55 11.29 -9.45
N GLU A 56 3.91 11.96 -10.55
CA GLU A 56 5.24 12.53 -10.76
C GLU A 56 5.42 13.85 -10.00
N ASN A 57 4.34 14.63 -9.85
CA ASN A 57 4.34 15.92 -9.17
C ASN A 57 3.96 15.82 -7.68
N GLU A 58 3.43 14.67 -7.24
CA GLU A 58 3.73 14.18 -5.90
C GLU A 58 5.23 13.96 -5.85
N THR A 59 5.97 15.02 -5.48
CA THR A 59 7.30 14.86 -4.91
C THR A 59 7.11 13.86 -3.78
N ILE A 60 7.42 12.60 -4.06
CA ILE A 60 7.81 11.65 -3.04
C ILE A 60 8.99 12.37 -2.43
N ALA A 61 8.73 13.14 -1.37
CA ALA A 61 9.77 13.69 -0.53
C ALA A 61 10.72 12.53 -0.37
N PRO A 62 12.02 12.68 -0.71
CA PRO A 62 12.94 11.56 -0.70
C PRO A 62 12.65 10.85 0.60
N VAL A 63 12.18 9.60 0.51
CA VAL A 63 12.08 8.77 1.69
C VAL A 63 13.53 8.71 2.09
N VAL A 64 13.90 9.63 2.98
CA VAL A 64 15.04 9.46 3.85
C VAL A 64 14.59 8.21 4.55
N GLU A 65 15.02 7.07 4.01
CA GLU A 65 15.16 5.87 4.78
C GLU A 65 16.00 6.35 5.95
N GLU A 66 15.34 6.75 7.04
CA GLU A 66 15.95 6.83 8.35
C GLU A 66 16.23 5.38 8.72
N ASN A 67 17.22 4.83 8.01
CA ASN A 67 17.72 3.51 8.20
C ASN A 67 18.15 3.47 9.66
N PHE A 68 17.65 2.45 10.34
CA PHE A 68 18.01 2.19 11.72
C PHE A 68 19.54 2.19 11.89
N PRO A 69 20.09 2.76 12.98
CA PRO A 69 21.52 2.75 13.22
C PRO A 69 22.07 1.33 13.15
N GLU A 70 23.22 1.13 12.54
CA GLU A 70 23.80 -0.22 12.38
C GLU A 70 23.99 -0.94 13.72
N GLU A 71 24.15 -0.18 14.80
CA GLU A 71 24.28 -0.68 16.16
C GLU A 71 23.02 -1.40 16.66
N ILE A 72 21.83 -1.04 16.18
CA ILE A 72 20.57 -1.68 16.59
C ILE A 72 20.22 -2.90 15.75
N LEU A 73 20.77 -3.01 14.54
CA LEU A 73 20.49 -4.13 13.65
C LEU A 73 20.90 -5.48 14.25
N GLY A 74 20.13 -6.51 13.89
CA GLY A 74 20.35 -7.90 14.29
C GLY A 74 19.38 -8.39 15.37
N SER A 75 19.75 -9.50 16.01
CA SER A 75 18.89 -10.22 16.95
C SER A 75 19.06 -9.78 18.41
N TRP A 76 17.94 -9.66 19.11
CA TRP A 76 17.83 -9.21 20.49
C TRP A 76 16.88 -10.14 21.27
N SER A 77 17.21 -10.35 22.54
CA SER A 77 16.34 -11.02 23.51
C SER A 77 15.54 -9.96 24.26
N GLY A 78 14.23 -9.92 24.08
CA GLY A 78 13.37 -8.92 24.68
C GLY A 78 12.63 -9.44 25.90
N LYS A 79 12.97 -8.92 27.09
CA LYS A 79 12.21 -9.15 28.31
C LYS A 79 11.18 -8.04 28.47
N MET A 80 9.92 -8.43 28.62
CA MET A 80 8.81 -7.51 28.84
C MET A 80 8.13 -7.78 30.17
N ILE A 81 7.78 -6.73 30.91
CA ILE A 81 7.05 -6.82 32.18
C ILE A 81 5.83 -5.92 32.12
N CYS A 82 4.64 -6.46 32.33
CA CYS A 82 3.40 -5.69 32.39
C CYS A 82 3.43 -4.77 33.61
N THR A 83 3.38 -3.46 33.39
CA THR A 83 3.41 -2.44 34.45
C THR A 83 2.01 -1.90 34.77
N GLU A 84 1.13 -1.89 33.78
CA GLU A 84 -0.24 -1.37 33.90
C GLU A 84 -1.12 -2.07 32.88
N THR A 85 -2.37 -2.39 33.24
CA THR A 85 -3.31 -2.99 32.30
C THR A 85 -4.76 -2.75 32.72
N SER A 86 -5.61 -2.45 31.74
CA SER A 86 -7.07 -2.52 31.83
C SER A 86 -7.66 -3.70 31.05
N CYS A 87 -6.82 -4.49 30.38
CA CYS A 87 -7.23 -5.68 29.63
C CYS A 87 -7.35 -6.90 30.57
N ALA A 88 -8.44 -7.66 30.45
CA ALA A 88 -8.68 -8.86 31.26
C ALA A 88 -7.67 -10.01 31.02
N GLU A 89 -7.02 -10.01 29.86
CA GLU A 89 -6.07 -11.03 29.41
C GLU A 89 -4.64 -10.81 29.97
N HIS A 90 -4.41 -9.73 30.70
CA HIS A 90 -3.09 -9.33 31.21
C HIS A 90 -3.16 -8.98 32.68
N VAL A 91 -2.12 -9.37 33.43
CA VAL A 91 -1.99 -9.05 34.86
C VAL A 91 -0.72 -8.24 35.08
N VAL A 92 -0.79 -7.24 35.97
CA VAL A 92 0.39 -6.46 36.37
C VAL A 92 1.42 -7.40 36.99
N GLY A 93 2.66 -7.31 36.51
CA GLY A 93 3.76 -8.21 36.89
C GLY A 93 3.99 -9.38 35.92
N ASP A 94 3.11 -9.60 34.93
CA ASP A 94 3.32 -10.61 33.90
C ASP A 94 4.65 -10.39 33.18
N GLN A 95 5.48 -11.43 33.12
CA GLN A 95 6.78 -11.40 32.45
C GLN A 95 6.76 -12.27 31.20
N ARG A 96 7.27 -11.74 30.09
CA ARG A 96 7.40 -12.44 28.82
C ARG A 96 8.78 -12.23 28.23
N THR A 97 9.22 -13.19 27.45
CA THR A 97 10.48 -13.11 26.72
C THR A 97 10.21 -13.47 25.28
N ASP A 98 10.46 -12.53 24.38
CA ASP A 98 10.26 -12.66 22.95
C ASP A 98 11.59 -12.46 22.22
N SER A 99 11.70 -13.00 21.00
CA SER A 99 12.84 -12.77 20.11
C SER A 99 12.55 -11.58 19.20
N TRP A 100 13.50 -10.66 19.11
CA TRP A 100 13.36 -9.41 18.36
C TRP A 100 14.48 -9.37 17.31
N GLU A 101 14.14 -9.06 16.07
CA GLU A 101 15.09 -8.96 14.97
C GLU A 101 14.87 -7.63 14.25
N PHE A 102 15.83 -6.72 14.42
CA PHE A 102 15.83 -5.42 13.74
C PHE A 102 16.46 -5.58 12.36
N THR A 103 15.67 -5.23 11.34
CA THR A 103 16.07 -5.13 9.94
C THR A 103 16.13 -3.65 9.54
N PRO A 104 16.76 -3.30 8.41
CA PRO A 104 16.74 -1.93 7.90
C PRO A 104 15.31 -1.39 7.72
N ASP A 105 14.39 -2.26 7.30
CA ASP A 105 12.99 -1.92 7.02
C ASP A 105 12.08 -1.85 8.27
N GLY A 106 12.53 -2.33 9.44
CA GLY A 106 11.68 -2.43 10.62
C GLY A 106 12.09 -3.46 11.66
N LEU A 107 11.10 -4.00 12.39
CA LEU A 107 11.29 -4.98 13.45
C LEU A 107 10.39 -6.19 13.24
N LYS A 108 10.99 -7.37 13.26
CA LYS A 108 10.30 -8.65 13.37
C LYS A 108 10.38 -9.16 14.80
N MET A 109 9.22 -9.35 15.45
CA MET A 109 9.12 -9.89 16.80
C MET A 109 8.46 -11.26 16.76
N VAL A 110 9.11 -12.28 17.33
CA VAL A 110 8.63 -13.66 17.39
C VAL A 110 8.43 -14.06 18.85
N ASN A 111 7.21 -14.45 19.20
CA ASN A 111 6.91 -14.92 20.55
C ASN A 111 7.34 -16.38 20.74
N LYS A 112 7.31 -16.87 21.99
CA LYS A 112 7.65 -18.28 22.29
C LYS A 112 6.78 -19.33 21.59
N THR A 113 5.56 -18.99 21.18
CA THR A 113 4.65 -19.90 20.48
C THR A 113 4.85 -19.85 18.96
N GLY A 114 5.82 -19.09 18.45
CA GLY A 114 6.10 -18.93 17.01
C GLY A 114 5.21 -17.91 16.28
N GLY A 115 4.39 -17.16 17.00
CA GLY A 115 3.61 -16.05 16.45
C GLY A 115 4.49 -14.84 16.14
N GLU A 116 4.48 -14.43 14.87
CA GLU A 116 5.27 -13.32 14.36
C GLU A 116 4.46 -12.02 14.30
N ARG A 117 5.11 -10.89 14.58
CA ARG A 117 4.56 -9.54 14.39
C ARG A 117 5.60 -8.66 13.73
N LEU A 118 5.16 -7.88 12.76
CA LEU A 118 5.97 -6.91 12.03
C LEU A 118 5.63 -5.50 12.51
N PHE A 119 6.67 -4.69 12.65
CA PHE A 119 6.58 -3.31 13.05
C PHE A 119 7.40 -2.45 12.09
N THR A 120 6.84 -1.31 11.73
CA THR A 120 7.55 -0.24 11.03
C THR A 120 7.99 0.79 12.06
N GLY A 121 9.20 1.34 11.92
CA GLY A 121 9.74 2.27 12.90
C GLY A 121 10.27 3.55 12.30
N LYS A 122 10.32 4.57 13.16
CA LYS A 122 10.86 5.90 12.85
C LYS A 122 11.70 6.37 14.03
N ILE A 123 12.73 7.16 13.75
CA ILE A 123 13.59 7.72 14.79
C ILE A 123 13.08 9.12 15.10
N SER A 124 12.81 9.38 16.37
CA SER A 124 12.41 10.70 16.85
C SER A 124 13.44 11.17 17.87
N GLY A 125 14.47 11.86 17.39
CA GLY A 125 15.59 12.29 18.22
C GLY A 125 16.41 11.10 18.73
N ASN A 126 16.26 10.77 20.01
CA ASN A 126 16.98 9.67 20.67
C ASN A 126 16.04 8.51 21.07
N GLU A 127 14.85 8.47 20.46
CA GLU A 127 13.88 7.40 20.64
C GLU A 127 13.58 6.73 19.31
N LEU A 128 13.47 5.41 19.34
CA LEU A 128 12.96 4.61 18.23
C LEU A 128 11.49 4.28 18.53
N VAL A 129 10.60 4.81 17.70
CA VAL A 129 9.16 4.58 17.80
C VAL A 129 8.76 3.57 16.73
N LEU A 130 8.18 2.45 17.14
CA LEU A 130 7.77 1.34 16.29
C LEU A 130 6.26 1.15 16.41
N ALA A 131 5.57 1.07 15.28
CA ALA A 131 4.13 0.84 15.21
C ALA A 131 3.86 -0.50 14.49
N SER A 132 2.88 -1.26 14.99
CA SER A 132 2.47 -2.51 14.37
C SER A 132 1.78 -2.26 13.03
N ASP A 133 2.11 -3.04 12.01
CA ASP A 133 1.41 -2.95 10.73
C ASP A 133 -0.05 -3.42 10.87
N ILE A 134 -0.96 -2.49 10.58
CA ILE A 134 -2.42 -2.66 10.65
C ILE A 134 -2.91 -3.64 9.56
N SER A 135 -2.05 -4.04 8.62
CA SER A 135 -2.37 -4.99 7.53
C SER A 135 -2.57 -6.44 7.99
N SER A 136 -2.08 -6.79 9.19
CA SER A 136 -2.48 -8.03 9.84
C SER A 136 -3.90 -7.85 10.39
N ASN A 137 -4.85 -8.72 10.04
CA ASN A 137 -6.28 -8.72 10.44
C ASN A 137 -6.54 -8.79 11.98
N THR A 138 -5.70 -8.14 12.78
CA THR A 138 -5.74 -8.11 14.23
C THR A 138 -6.31 -6.76 14.65
N THR A 139 -7.34 -6.78 15.48
CA THR A 139 -8.03 -5.60 16.01
C THR A 139 -7.21 -4.82 17.06
N ASN A 140 -5.95 -5.21 17.26
CA ASN A 140 -5.13 -4.71 18.35
C ASN A 140 -3.94 -3.97 17.77
N THR A 141 -3.79 -2.71 18.13
CA THR A 141 -2.63 -1.91 17.74
C THR A 141 -1.58 -1.99 18.83
N SER A 142 -0.31 -2.02 18.43
CA SER A 142 0.81 -2.04 19.36
C SER A 142 1.83 -0.99 18.95
N GLU A 143 2.24 -0.19 19.93
CA GLU A 143 3.28 0.81 19.79
C GLU A 143 4.42 0.46 20.74
N ILE A 144 5.66 0.60 20.29
CA ILE A 144 6.86 0.37 21.09
C ILE A 144 7.72 1.62 20.96
N VAL A 145 8.16 2.15 22.10
CA VAL A 145 9.09 3.27 22.17
C VAL A 145 10.35 2.79 22.88
N LEU A 146 11.48 2.82 22.21
CA LEU A 146 12.78 2.40 22.74
C LEU A 146 13.72 3.60 22.84
N SER A 147 14.46 3.71 23.93
CA SER A 147 15.48 4.74 24.12
C SER A 147 16.82 4.29 23.54
N LEU A 148 17.43 5.16 22.72
CA LEU A 148 18.70 4.93 22.03
C LEU A 148 19.92 5.49 22.80
N THR A 149 19.77 5.93 24.05
CA THR A 149 20.86 6.61 24.80
C THR A 149 22.10 5.73 25.04
N ASP A 150 21.90 4.43 25.28
CA ASP A 150 22.95 3.53 25.82
C ASP A 150 23.29 2.36 24.88
N LEU A 151 23.26 2.58 23.55
CA LEU A 151 23.50 1.54 22.53
C LEU A 151 24.82 0.79 22.70
N GLN A 152 25.86 1.47 23.19
CA GLN A 152 27.20 0.89 23.40
C GLN A 152 27.21 -0.27 24.41
N THR A 153 26.20 -0.34 25.30
CA THR A 153 26.09 -1.40 26.31
C THR A 153 25.49 -2.70 25.75
N GLY A 154 25.01 -2.68 24.50
CA GLY A 154 24.24 -3.80 23.91
C GLY A 154 22.90 -4.03 24.62
N ARG A 155 22.38 -2.99 25.28
CA ARG A 155 21.09 -3.00 25.96
C ARG A 155 20.22 -1.86 25.45
N LEU A 156 18.94 -2.15 25.28
CA LEU A 156 17.92 -1.16 24.96
C LEU A 156 16.82 -1.23 26.00
N LYS A 157 16.29 -0.08 26.39
CA LYS A 157 15.17 0.02 27.32
C LYS A 157 14.08 0.85 26.71
N GLY A 158 12.84 0.54 27.07
CA GLY A 158 11.71 1.28 26.55
C GLY A 158 10.40 0.78 27.11
N THR A 159 9.34 1.15 26.42
CA THR A 159 7.98 0.78 26.77
C THR A 159 7.22 0.30 25.56
N ARG A 160 6.34 -0.67 25.75
CA ARG A 160 5.39 -1.13 24.75
C ARG A 160 3.98 -0.88 25.25
N SER A 161 3.18 -0.20 24.45
CA SER A 161 1.76 0.00 24.68
C SER A 161 0.98 -0.88 23.71
N LEU A 162 0.09 -1.70 24.25
CA LEU A 162 -0.85 -2.52 23.49
C LEU A 162 -2.25 -1.97 23.72
N THR A 163 -2.94 -1.65 22.62
CA THR A 163 -4.36 -1.29 22.64
C THR A 163 -5.14 -2.45 22.04
N GLY A 164 -5.95 -3.10 22.87
CA GLY A 164 -6.77 -4.24 22.50
C GLY A 164 -8.18 -3.87 22.06
N LYS A 165 -9.05 -4.88 21.91
CA LYS A 165 -10.49 -4.69 21.67
C LYS A 165 -11.12 -3.89 22.83
N ASN A 166 -12.08 -3.03 22.49
CA ASN A 166 -12.78 -2.12 23.43
C ASN A 166 -11.85 -1.10 24.10
N ASP A 167 -10.80 -0.64 23.41
CA ASP A 167 -9.84 0.37 23.88
C ASP A 167 -9.19 0.03 25.22
N CYS A 168 -9.06 -1.28 25.54
CA CYS A 168 -8.29 -1.70 26.70
C CYS A 168 -6.81 -1.45 26.42
N ILE A 169 -6.07 -0.96 27.42
CA ILE A 169 -4.67 -0.56 27.29
C ILE A 169 -3.85 -1.42 28.23
N ALA A 170 -2.78 -2.02 27.72
CA ALA A 170 -1.76 -2.69 28.51
C ALA A 170 -0.39 -2.09 28.20
N ARG A 171 0.32 -1.65 29.25
CA ARG A 171 1.68 -1.09 29.16
C ARG A 171 2.69 -2.06 29.71
N PHE A 172 3.77 -2.22 28.98
CA PHE A 172 4.87 -3.10 29.32
C PHE A 172 6.17 -2.31 29.36
N SER A 173 6.96 -2.52 30.41
CA SER A 173 8.38 -2.15 30.41
C SER A 173 9.14 -3.16 29.55
N VAL A 174 9.97 -2.68 28.64
CA VAL A 174 10.76 -3.48 27.71
C VAL A 174 12.24 -3.30 28.03
N GLU A 175 12.96 -4.41 28.13
CA GLU A 175 14.42 -4.44 28.20
C GLU A 175 14.92 -5.46 27.17
N LEU A 176 15.74 -5.00 26.24
CA LEU A 176 16.34 -5.83 25.20
C LEU A 176 17.83 -6.01 25.49
N GLU A 177 18.33 -7.22 25.30
CA GLU A 177 19.76 -7.53 25.33
C GLU A 177 20.19 -8.11 23.97
N LYS A 178 21.26 -7.55 23.39
CA LYS A 178 21.75 -7.99 22.07
C LYS A 178 22.28 -9.41 22.16
N VAL A 179 21.82 -10.28 21.26
CA VAL A 179 22.28 -11.67 21.22
C VAL A 179 23.69 -11.69 20.64
N LYS A 180 24.69 -11.95 21.49
CA LYS A 180 26.07 -12.16 21.05
C LYS A 180 26.14 -13.51 20.33
N LYS A 181 26.52 -13.49 19.06
CA LYS A 181 26.94 -14.71 18.34
C LYS A 181 28.32 -15.14 18.81
#